data_AF-A0A941WDB9-F1
#
_entry.id   AF-A0A941WDB9-F1
#
_cell.length_a   1.000
_cell.length_b   1.000
_cell.length_c   1.000
_cell.angle_alpha   90.00
_cell.angle_beta   90.00
_cell.angle_gamma   90.00
#
_symmetry.space_group_name_H-M   'P 1'
#
loop_
_entity.id
_entity.type
_entity.pdbx_description
1 polymer ?
#
loop_
_entity_poly.entity_id
_entity_poly.type
_entity_poly.pdbx_seq_one_letter_code
_entity_poly.pdbx_strand_id
1 'polypeptide(L)' 'MNELLDFLHIARYRENNRIEAKKAQGGLPHSLWETYSAFANTLGGVILLGVMEGSDNRFYSVPVDAAGLKKELVSQLKEG' A
#
# COMPACT_ATOMS: atom_id res chain seq x y z
N MET A 1 17.71 2.38 -15.82
CA MET A 1 18.35 2.89 -14.60
C MET A 1 17.31 3.49 -13.63
N ASN A 2 16.10 2.91 -13.53
CA ASN A 2 15.03 3.40 -12.64
C ASN A 2 14.71 2.43 -11.49
N GLU A 3 14.95 1.13 -11.66
CA GLU A 3 14.59 0.14 -10.62
C GLU A 3 15.38 0.32 -9.30
N LEU A 4 16.67 0.69 -9.38
CA LEU A 4 17.49 0.88 -8.18
C LEU A 4 17.02 2.07 -7.33
N LEU A 5 16.45 3.10 -7.97
CA LEU A 5 15.93 4.29 -7.30
C LEU A 5 14.63 3.99 -6.57
N ASP A 6 13.77 3.15 -7.16
CA ASP A 6 12.49 2.74 -6.59
C ASP A 6 12.67 1.92 -5.30
N PHE A 7 13.62 0.97 -5.27
CA PHE A 7 13.90 0.19 -4.06
C PHE A 7 14.49 1.03 -2.92
N LEU A 8 15.39 1.97 -3.23
CA LEU A 8 15.97 2.87 -2.22
C LEU A 8 14.92 3.81 -1.63
N HIS A 9 13.97 4.27 -2.45
CA HIS A 9 12.83 5.06 -1.97
C HIS A 9 11.92 4.24 -1.05
N ILE A 10 11.57 3.02 -1.43
CA ILE A 10 10.77 2.12 -0.59
C ILE A 10 11.47 1.86 0.75
N ALA A 11 12.78 1.57 0.74
CA ALA A 11 13.54 1.37 1.97
C ALA A 11 13.52 2.61 2.88
N ARG A 12 13.73 3.81 2.32
CA ARG A 12 13.66 5.08 3.08
C ARG A 12 12.27 5.38 3.62
N TYR A 13 11.21 5.07 2.88
CA TYR A 13 9.84 5.25 3.36
C TYR A 13 9.54 4.27 4.50
N ARG A 14 10.07 3.05 4.45
CA ARG A 14 9.96 2.08 5.54
C ARG A 14 10.62 2.58 6.83
N GLU A 15 11.84 3.09 6.76
CA GLU A 15 12.56 3.62 7.94
C GLU A 15 11.82 4.77 8.62
N ASN A 16 11.01 5.52 7.87
CA ASN A 16 10.22 6.63 8.40
C ASN A 16 8.78 6.23 8.78
N ASN A 17 8.45 4.94 8.84
CA ASN A 17 7.09 4.42 9.08
C ASN A 17 6.04 4.96 8.09
N ARG A 18 6.44 5.21 6.85
CA ARG A 18 5.59 5.74 5.78
C ARG A 18 5.12 4.67 4.81
N ILE A 19 5.35 3.40 5.13
CA ILE A 19 4.87 2.26 4.37
C ILE A 19 3.85 1.51 5.20
N GLU A 20 2.66 1.35 4.64
CA GLU A 20 1.63 0.47 5.17
C GLU A 20 1.41 -0.68 4.18
N ALA A 21 1.60 -1.93 4.61
CA ALA A 21 1.31 -3.11 3.81
C ALA A 21 -0.08 -3.66 4.12
N LYS A 22 -0.89 -3.92 3.09
CA LYS A 22 -2.20 -4.55 3.23
C LYS A 22 -2.35 -5.71 2.23
N LYS A 23 -2.86 -6.84 2.72
CA LYS A 23 -2.99 -8.08 1.94
C LYS A 23 -3.86 -7.92 0.70
N ALA A 24 -4.98 -7.19 0.81
CA ALA A 24 -5.94 -6.95 -0.28
C ALA A 24 -6.39 -8.21 -1.06
N GLN A 25 -6.27 -9.40 -0.44
CA GLN A 25 -6.74 -10.65 -1.01
C GLN A 25 -8.26 -10.69 -0.84
N GLY A 26 -8.97 -10.61 -1.97
CA GLY A 26 -10.43 -10.54 -1.99
C GLY A 26 -11.02 -9.14 -2.12
N GLY A 27 -10.19 -8.10 -2.37
CA GLY A 27 -10.67 -6.74 -2.61
C GLY A 27 -9.97 -5.69 -1.75
N LEU A 28 -10.40 -4.43 -1.86
CA LEU A 28 -9.84 -3.36 -1.05
C LEU A 28 -10.20 -3.54 0.44
N PRO A 29 -9.21 -3.53 1.34
CA PRO A 29 -9.48 -3.58 2.77
C PRO A 29 -10.14 -2.28 3.24
N HIS A 30 -11.15 -2.37 4.10
CA HIS A 30 -11.84 -1.20 4.64
C HIS A 30 -10.89 -0.24 5.38
N SER A 31 -9.86 -0.78 6.06
CA SER A 31 -8.82 -0.01 6.75
C SER A 31 -7.89 0.77 5.81
N LEU A 32 -8.08 0.70 4.48
CA LEU A 32 -7.36 1.55 3.53
C LEU A 32 -7.66 3.03 3.78
N TRP A 33 -8.91 3.40 4.01
CA TRP A 33 -9.30 4.81 4.17
C TRP A 33 -8.77 5.43 5.46
N GLU A 34 -8.66 4.62 6.52
CA GLU A 34 -8.02 5.02 7.78
C GLU A 34 -6.55 5.38 7.54
N THR A 35 -5.80 4.51 6.85
CA THR A 35 -4.40 4.78 6.49
C THR A 35 -4.28 5.96 5.52
N TYR A 36 -5.15 6.04 4.51
CA TYR A 36 -5.15 7.13 3.55
C TYR A 36 -5.35 8.48 4.27
N SER A 37 -6.33 8.56 5.17
CA SER A 37 -6.59 9.75 5.99
C SER A 37 -5.39 10.10 6.88
N ALA A 38 -4.81 9.10 7.56
CA ALA A 38 -3.62 9.31 8.40
C ALA A 38 -2.42 9.83 7.59
N PHE A 39 -2.21 9.32 6.36
CA PHE A 39 -1.15 9.78 5.48
C PHE A 39 -1.43 11.17 4.92
N ALA A 40 -2.67 11.49 4.53
CA ALA A 40 -3.05 12.81 4.04
C ALA A 40 -2.84 13.92 5.09
N ASN A 41 -3.02 13.60 6.37
CA ASN A 41 -2.83 14.53 7.50
C ASN A 41 -1.39 14.66 7.97
N THR A 42 -0.47 13.85 7.44
CA THR A 42 0.95 13.85 7.85
C THR A 42 1.84 14.17 6.66
N LEU A 43 3.06 13.63 6.60
CA LEU A 43 3.97 13.88 5.49
C LEU A 43 3.61 13.10 4.22
N GLY A 44 2.53 12.30 4.24
CA GLY A 44 2.16 11.34 3.21
C GLY A 44 2.82 9.97 3.41
N GLY A 45 2.53 9.02 2.53
CA GLY A 45 3.12 7.68 2.59
C GLY A 45 2.75 6.82 1.39
N VAL A 46 3.22 5.58 1.41
CA VAL A 46 2.99 4.55 0.39
C VAL A 46 2.17 3.42 1.00
N ILE A 47 1.04 3.09 0.38
CA ILE A 47 0.25 1.92 0.74
C ILE A 47 0.56 0.82 -0.26
N LEU A 48 1.07 -0.31 0.22
CA LEU A 48 1.35 -1.49 -0.59
C LEU A 48 0.17 -2.46 -0.51
N LEU A 49 -0.54 -2.63 -1.62
CA LEU A 49 -1.62 -3.61 -1.76
C LEU A 49 -1.09 -4.93 -2.32
N GLY A 50 -1.62 -6.05 -1.85
CA GLY A 50 -1.09 -7.36 -2.23
C GLY A 50 0.21 -7.70 -1.53
N VAL A 51 0.45 -7.12 -0.35
CA VAL A 51 1.65 -7.35 0.45
C VAL A 51 1.26 -7.70 1.88
N MET A 52 1.96 -8.67 2.48
CA MET A 52 1.90 -8.96 3.90
C MET A 52 3.27 -8.75 4.55
N GLU A 53 3.27 -8.32 5.80
CA GLU A 53 4.46 -8.34 6.65
C GLU A 53 4.52 -9.67 7.40
N GLY A 54 5.62 -10.39 7.24
CA GLY A 54 5.91 -11.60 8.00
C GLY A 54 6.47 -11.29 9.39
N SER A 55 6.53 -12.30 10.24
CA SER A 55 7.08 -12.19 11.60
C SER A 55 8.58 -11.87 11.65
N ASP A 56 9.27 -11.97 10.53
CA ASP A 56 10.68 -11.60 10.34
C ASP A 56 10.84 -10.14 9.86
N ASN A 57 9.78 -9.34 9.93
CA ASN A 57 9.71 -7.97 9.43
C ASN A 57 10.09 -7.87 7.94
N ARG A 58 9.79 -8.89 7.14
CA ARG A 58 9.93 -8.83 5.68
C ARG A 58 8.58 -8.73 5.01
N PHE A 59 8.57 -8.11 3.84
CA PHE A 59 7.40 -8.02 2.99
C PHE A 59 7.35 -9.19 2.03
N TYR A 60 6.17 -9.80 1.92
CA TYR A 60 5.87 -10.88 1.01
C TYR A 60 4.72 -10.46 0.12
N SER A 61 4.87 -10.65 -1.20
CA SER A 61 3.75 -10.48 -2.11
C SER A 61 2.75 -11.61 -1.90
N VAL A 62 1.47 -11.27 -1.98
CA VAL A 62 0.36 -12.21 -1.99
C VAL A 62 -0.42 -12.04 -3.28
N PRO A 63 -0.97 -13.12 -3.85
CA PRO A 63 -1.70 -13.03 -5.11
C PRO A 63 -2.97 -12.18 -4.94
N VAL A 64 -3.14 -11.21 -5.83
CA VAL A 64 -4.29 -10.30 -5.88
C VAL A 64 -4.71 -10.04 -7.33
N ASP A 65 -5.98 -9.71 -7.54
CA ASP A 65 -6.46 -9.13 -8.79
C ASP A 65 -6.14 -7.63 -8.82
N ALA A 66 -4.95 -7.27 -9.32
CA ALA A 66 -4.51 -5.88 -9.38
C ALA A 66 -5.42 -5.00 -10.25
N ALA A 67 -6.01 -5.55 -11.31
CA ALA A 67 -6.94 -4.81 -12.16
C ALA A 67 -8.27 -4.55 -11.43
N GLY A 68 -8.79 -5.56 -10.73
CA GLY A 68 -9.95 -5.45 -9.85
C GLY A 68 -9.75 -4.41 -8.76
N LEU A 69 -8.63 -4.48 -8.03
CA LEU A 69 -8.28 -3.51 -6.99
C LEU A 69 -8.19 -2.08 -7.52
N LYS A 70 -7.55 -1.88 -8.68
CA LYS A 70 -7.49 -0.55 -9.30
C LYS A 70 -8.88 -0.02 -9.64
N LYS A 71 -9.74 -0.87 -10.19
CA LYS A 71 -11.12 -0.49 -10.53
C LYS A 71 -11.92 -0.12 -9.28
N GLU A 72 -11.82 -0.93 -8.23
CA GLU A 72 -12.50 -0.71 -6.96
C GLU A 72 -12.03 0.59 -6.28
N LEU A 73 -10.72 0.83 -6.24
CA LEU A 73 -10.15 2.07 -5.69
C LEU A 73 -10.69 3.30 -6.43
N VAL A 74 -10.72 3.25 -7.77
CA VAL A 74 -11.23 4.35 -8.59
C VAL A 74 -12.73 4.55 -8.40
N SER A 75 -13.51 3.49 -8.18
CA SER A 75 -14.95 3.60 -7.90
C SER A 75 -15.16 4.33 -6.57
N GLN A 76 -14.50 3.87 -5.51
CA GLN A 76 -14.67 4.45 -4.18
C GLN A 76 -14.22 5.92 -4.11
N LEU A 77 -13.21 6.33 -4.89
CA LEU A 77 -12.79 7.74 -5.00
C LEU A 77 -13.80 8.64 -5.75
N LYS A 78 -14.64 8.08 -6.62
CA LYS A 78 -15.65 8.84 -7.38
C LYS A 78 -16.97 8.98 -6.65
N GLU A 79 -17.21 8.10 -5.68
CA GLU A 79 -18.43 8.03 -4.88
C GLU A 79 -18.35 8.87 -3.59
N GLY A 80 -17.17 9.41 -3.26
CA GLY A 80 -16.91 10.27 -2.10
C GLY A 80 -16.85 11.77 -2.40
#